data_AF-A0A2J4G8J1-F1
#
_entry.id   AF-A0A2J4G8J1-F1
#
_cell.length_a   1.000
_cell.length_b   1.000
_cell.length_c   1.000
_cell.angle_alpha   90.00
_cell.angle_beta   90.00
_cell.angle_gamma   90.00
#
_symmetry.space_group_name_H-M   'P 1'
#
loop_
_entity.id
_entity.type
_entity.pdbx_description
1 polymer ?
#
loop_
_entity_poly.entity_id
_entity_poly.type
_entity_poly.pdbx_seq_one_letter_code
_entity_poly.pdbx_strand_id
1 'polypeptide(L)'
;MRRRGTAALIAVAVLSLLILNLHQEETYRVVYEGEDVHALLLITAREACKSPDKAAILFARAQTLAKHVKVKSYTVSVIENSSNYERGTLLCAARVSTSLGEDTFALNYTYKLVGLRVDELTGRILRIYAVNAYQYFKLPMYNYTIQISITLQPLCPHDYVNGDLAVRGLGPCVLADKWGLKLVIPGG
;
A
#
# COMPACT_ATOMS: atom_id res chain seq x y z
N MET A 1 -16.09 -5.77 -1.96
CA MET A 1 -14.96 -5.92 -0.99
C MET A 1 -14.81 -4.77 0.01
N ARG A 2 -15.08 -3.50 -0.35
CA ARG A 2 -15.09 -2.37 0.61
C ARG A 2 -15.88 -2.64 1.89
N ARG A 3 -17.09 -3.23 1.75
CA ARG A 3 -17.96 -3.60 2.87
C ARG A 3 -17.38 -4.68 3.81
N ARG A 4 -16.48 -5.54 3.34
CA ARG A 4 -15.90 -6.63 4.18
C ARG A 4 -14.81 -6.11 5.12
N GLY A 5 -14.01 -5.14 4.69
CA GLY A 5 -13.01 -4.48 5.55
C GLY A 5 -13.64 -3.56 6.59
N THR A 6 -14.69 -2.83 6.21
CA THR A 6 -15.49 -2.04 7.17
C THR A 6 -16.23 -2.96 8.15
N ALA A 7 -16.77 -4.09 7.67
CA ALA A 7 -17.38 -5.09 8.54
C ALA A 7 -16.38 -5.75 9.50
N ALA A 8 -15.12 -5.95 9.09
CA ALA A 8 -14.08 -6.49 9.97
C ALA A 8 -13.68 -5.50 11.07
N LEU A 9 -13.51 -4.22 10.73
CA LEU A 9 -13.22 -3.17 11.71
C LEU A 9 -14.41 -2.92 12.65
N ILE A 10 -15.64 -2.93 12.13
CA ILE A 10 -16.85 -2.86 12.96
C ILE A 10 -16.98 -4.12 13.82
N ALA A 11 -16.66 -5.31 13.31
CA ALA A 11 -16.71 -6.55 14.07
C ALA A 11 -15.71 -6.55 15.23
N VAL A 12 -14.49 -6.05 15.01
CA VAL A 12 -13.50 -5.86 16.08
C VAL A 12 -14.02 -4.85 17.11
N ALA A 13 -14.60 -3.72 16.68
CA ALA A 13 -15.17 -2.73 17.60
C ALA A 13 -16.35 -3.30 18.42
N VAL A 14 -17.23 -4.09 17.80
CA VAL A 14 -18.40 -4.71 18.46
C VAL A 14 -17.98 -5.84 19.40
N LEU A 15 -17.01 -6.68 19.02
CA LEU A 15 -16.45 -7.72 19.90
C LEU A 15 -15.77 -7.10 21.13
N SER A 16 -15.05 -5.99 20.96
CA SER A 16 -14.47 -5.24 22.08
C SER A 16 -15.53 -4.64 23.01
N LEU A 17 -16.64 -4.13 22.47
CA LEU A 17 -17.78 -3.65 23.27
C LEU A 17 -18.51 -4.77 24.03
N LEU A 18 -18.60 -5.96 23.44
CA LEU A 18 -19.26 -7.12 24.06
C LEU A 18 -18.45 -7.66 25.25
N ILE A 19 -17.11 -7.62 25.15
CA ILE A 19 -16.19 -7.96 26.24
C ILE A 19 -16.27 -6.94 27.38
N LEU A 20 -16.43 -5.65 27.05
CA LEU A 20 -16.63 -4.57 28.04
C LEU A 20 -17.94 -4.69 28.83
N ASN A 21 -18.98 -5.28 28.23
CA ASN A 21 -20.29 -5.45 28.89
C ASN A 21 -20.32 -6.62 29.88
N LEU A 22 -19.31 -7.52 29.84
CA LEU A 22 -19.17 -8.65 30.75
C LEU A 22 -18.47 -8.29 32.07
N HIS A 23 -17.85 -7.10 32.16
CA HIS A 23 -17.16 -6.61 33.36
C HIS A 23 -17.68 -5.21 33.72
N GLN A 24 -18.92 -5.18 34.24
CA GLN A 24 -19.48 -4.01 34.90
C GLN A 24 -18.82 -3.84 36.26
N GLU A 25 -17.99 -2.81 36.40
CA GLU A 25 -17.75 -2.01 37.61
C GLU A 25 -16.34 -1.42 37.56
N GLU A 26 -16.11 -0.49 36.64
CA GLU A 26 -15.11 0.58 36.78
C GLU A 26 -15.27 1.51 35.57
N THR A 27 -15.31 2.82 35.80
CA THR A 27 -15.33 3.82 34.73
C THR A 27 -13.99 3.82 33.99
N TYR A 28 -13.80 2.89 33.06
CA TYR A 28 -12.69 2.93 32.12
C TYR A 28 -12.99 4.00 31.07
N ARG A 29 -12.36 5.16 31.22
CA ARG A 29 -12.21 6.10 30.11
C ARG A 29 -11.17 5.50 29.15
N VAL A 30 -11.62 4.63 28.23
CA VAL A 30 -10.78 4.18 27.13
C VAL A 30 -10.59 5.37 26.19
N VAL A 31 -9.48 6.07 26.36
CA VAL A 31 -9.01 7.06 25.40
C VAL A 31 -8.45 6.29 24.22
N TYR A 32 -9.29 6.00 23.21
CA TYR A 32 -8.91 5.41 21.91
C TYR A 32 -8.15 6.44 21.04
N GLU A 33 -7.36 7.32 21.66
CA GLU A 33 -6.61 8.37 20.96
C GLU A 33 -5.16 7.89 20.85
N GLY A 34 -4.74 7.55 19.63
CA GLY A 34 -3.40 7.04 19.36
C GLY A 34 -3.36 6.17 18.12
N GLU A 35 -4.11 5.06 18.11
CA GLU A 35 -4.15 4.16 16.95
C GLU A 35 -4.73 4.83 15.70
N ASP A 36 -5.77 5.64 15.87
CA ASP A 36 -6.39 6.44 14.83
C ASP A 36 -5.41 7.47 14.25
N VAL A 37 -4.62 8.11 15.12
CA VAL A 37 -3.59 9.07 14.74
C VAL A 37 -2.41 8.38 14.03
N HIS A 38 -1.93 7.25 14.55
CA HIS A 38 -0.90 6.44 13.91
C HIS A 38 -1.38 5.89 12.57
N ALA A 39 -2.64 5.47 12.46
CA ALA A 39 -3.25 5.07 11.19
C ALA A 39 -3.33 6.23 10.19
N LEU A 40 -3.71 7.43 10.65
CA LEU A 40 -3.67 8.64 9.83
C LEU A 40 -2.25 8.90 9.31
N LEU A 41 -1.24 8.87 10.18
CA LEU A 41 0.16 9.08 9.81
C LEU A 41 0.67 8.03 8.82
N LEU A 42 0.26 6.76 8.97
CA LEU A 42 0.59 5.68 8.02
C LEU A 42 -0.09 5.87 6.66
N ILE A 43 -1.34 6.34 6.63
CA ILE A 43 -2.03 6.70 5.38
C ILE A 43 -1.36 7.91 4.73
N THR A 44 -0.94 8.90 5.52
CA THR A 44 -0.18 10.06 5.06
C THR A 44 1.17 9.64 4.49
N ALA A 45 1.89 8.74 5.16
CA ALA A 45 3.17 8.18 4.71
C ALA A 45 3.02 7.44 3.37
N ARG A 46 1.93 6.69 3.23
CA ARG A 46 1.56 6.04 1.97
C ARG A 46 1.28 7.05 0.85
N GLU A 47 0.53 8.11 1.11
CA GLU A 47 0.28 9.13 0.07
C GLU A 47 1.57 9.92 -0.25
N ALA A 48 2.45 10.13 0.73
CA ALA A 48 3.76 10.72 0.51
C ALA A 48 4.63 9.86 -0.41
N CYS A 49 4.51 8.52 -0.39
CA CYS A 49 5.18 7.65 -1.36
C CYS A 49 4.74 7.87 -2.81
N LYS A 50 3.53 8.39 -3.04
CA LYS A 50 3.01 8.72 -4.37
C LYS A 50 3.43 10.11 -4.82
N SER A 51 3.62 11.04 -3.89
CA SER A 51 4.06 12.40 -4.17
C SER A 51 5.08 12.86 -3.12
N PRO A 52 6.35 12.40 -3.21
CA PRO A 52 7.38 12.69 -2.22
C PRO A 52 7.64 14.20 -2.06
N ASP A 53 7.49 14.95 -3.16
CA ASP A 53 7.56 16.41 -3.21
C ASP A 53 6.54 17.10 -2.30
N LYS A 54 5.41 16.43 -2.03
CA LYS A 54 4.32 16.96 -1.18
C LYS A 54 4.36 16.41 0.25
N ALA A 55 5.35 15.58 0.60
CA ALA A 55 5.42 14.93 1.91
C ALA A 55 5.33 15.94 3.07
N ALA A 56 6.06 17.06 2.98
CA ALA A 56 6.03 18.11 4.00
C ALA A 56 4.63 18.67 4.25
N ILE A 57 3.90 19.00 3.17
CA ILE A 57 2.55 19.55 3.25
C ILE A 57 1.57 18.50 3.79
N LEU A 58 1.72 17.24 3.37
CA LEU A 58 0.89 16.13 3.81
C LEU A 58 1.03 15.87 5.32
N PHE A 59 2.27 15.79 5.82
CA PHE A 59 2.52 15.60 7.25
C PHE A 59 2.15 16.82 8.10
N ALA A 60 2.35 18.04 7.61
CA ALA A 60 1.88 19.25 8.29
C ALA A 60 0.35 19.25 8.47
N ARG A 61 -0.39 18.83 7.43
CA ARG A 61 -1.86 18.66 7.50
C ARG A 61 -2.28 17.53 8.44
N ALA A 62 -1.56 16.41 8.46
CA ALA A 62 -1.85 15.34 9.40
C ALA A 62 -1.61 15.79 10.86
N GLN A 63 -0.57 16.59 11.10
CA GLN A 63 -0.21 17.10 12.42
C GLN A 63 -1.31 17.97 13.06
N THR A 64 -2.08 18.74 12.26
CA THR A 64 -3.19 19.55 12.81
C THR A 64 -4.34 18.70 13.34
N LEU A 65 -4.45 17.46 12.88
CA LEU A 65 -5.43 16.47 13.32
C LEU A 65 -4.86 15.58 14.45
N ALA A 66 -3.54 15.38 14.47
CA ALA A 66 -2.80 14.59 15.46
C ALA A 66 -2.54 15.37 16.77
N LYS A 67 -3.58 15.76 17.50
CA LYS A 67 -3.49 16.62 18.70
C LYS A 67 -2.53 16.10 19.78
N HIS A 68 -2.52 14.79 20.02
CA HIS A 68 -1.79 14.18 21.15
C HIS A 68 -0.51 13.45 20.73
N VAL A 69 -0.33 13.19 19.43
CA VAL A 69 0.86 12.53 18.88
C VAL A 69 1.61 13.55 18.02
N LYS A 70 2.77 14.01 18.51
CA LYS A 70 3.59 14.98 17.80
C LYS A 70 4.56 14.28 16.88
N VAL A 71 4.50 14.56 15.58
CA VAL A 71 5.50 14.18 14.59
C VAL A 71 6.76 14.99 14.85
N LYS A 72 7.86 14.31 15.14
CA LYS A 72 9.20 14.89 15.35
C LYS A 72 9.94 15.02 14.03
N SER A 73 9.88 13.97 13.22
CA SER A 73 10.53 13.91 11.92
C SER A 73 9.86 12.86 11.04
N TYR A 74 10.09 12.95 9.74
CA TYR A 74 9.68 11.93 8.79
C TYR A 74 10.76 11.76 7.72
N THR A 75 10.82 10.57 7.13
CA THR A 75 11.65 10.26 5.97
C THR A 75 10.80 9.53 4.95
N VAL A 76 11.00 9.83 3.67
CA VAL A 76 10.36 9.13 2.55
C VAL A 76 11.45 8.86 1.52
N SER A 77 11.63 7.60 1.16
CA SER A 77 12.57 7.16 0.13
C SER A 77 11.82 6.37 -0.91
N VAL A 78 11.95 6.76 -2.17
CA VAL A 78 11.38 6.06 -3.32
C VAL A 78 12.52 5.54 -4.18
N ILE A 79 12.46 4.27 -4.54
CA ILE A 79 13.39 3.63 -5.48
C ILE A 79 12.54 3.03 -6.59
N GLU A 80 12.71 3.56 -7.79
CA GLU A 80 12.14 2.97 -9.00
C GLU A 80 13.28 2.44 -9.87
N ASN A 81 13.19 1.18 -10.25
CA ASN A 81 14.08 0.58 -11.23
C ASN A 81 13.22 -0.15 -12.26
N SER A 82 12.93 0.53 -13.36
CA SER A 82 12.19 0.06 -14.52
C SER A 82 13.07 0.16 -15.78
N SER A 83 14.36 -0.17 -15.64
CA SER A 83 15.37 0.02 -16.69
C SER A 83 15.19 -0.85 -17.94
N ASN A 84 14.45 -1.95 -17.86
CA ASN A 84 14.12 -2.79 -19.01
C ASN A 84 12.73 -3.44 -18.87
N TYR A 85 12.22 -4.01 -19.97
CA TYR A 85 10.92 -4.69 -19.94
C TYR A 85 10.97 -6.06 -19.25
N GLU A 86 12.15 -6.64 -19.00
CA GLU A 86 12.26 -7.98 -18.40
C GLU A 86 11.98 -8.00 -16.90
N ARG A 87 12.34 -6.92 -16.19
CA ARG A 87 12.11 -6.81 -14.75
C ARG A 87 12.07 -5.37 -14.30
N GLY A 88 11.29 -5.13 -13.26
CA GLY A 88 11.34 -3.84 -12.59
C GLY A 88 10.73 -3.86 -11.21
N THR A 89 11.02 -2.82 -10.46
CA THR A 89 10.58 -2.63 -9.08
C THR A 89 10.22 -1.18 -8.81
N LEU A 90 9.19 -0.99 -8.01
CA LEU A 90 8.89 0.24 -7.30
C LEU A 90 8.89 -0.07 -5.81
N LEU A 91 9.84 0.51 -5.10
CA LEU A 91 9.93 0.47 -3.65
C LEU A 91 9.66 1.88 -3.13
N CYS A 92 8.84 1.97 -2.09
CA CYS A 92 8.86 3.15 -1.24
C CYS A 92 8.91 2.72 0.21
N ALA A 93 9.71 3.42 1.00
CA ALA A 93 9.73 3.30 2.44
C ALA A 93 9.54 4.68 3.05
N ALA A 94 8.65 4.78 4.03
CA ALA A 94 8.41 5.99 4.78
C ALA A 94 8.43 5.67 6.28
N ARG A 95 9.14 6.50 7.04
CA ARG A 95 9.20 6.41 8.51
C ARG A 95 8.76 7.73 9.11
N VAL A 96 7.93 7.66 10.14
CA VAL A 96 7.40 8.83 10.85
C VAL A 96 7.74 8.67 12.32
N SER A 97 8.67 9.50 12.81
CA SER A 97 9.04 9.51 14.22
C SER A 97 8.08 10.41 14.97
N THR A 98 7.50 9.90 16.05
CA THR A 98 6.54 10.61 16.90
C THR A 98 7.02 10.74 18.34
N SER A 99 6.23 11.39 19.20
CA SER A 99 6.42 11.38 20.65
C SER A 99 6.26 9.99 21.27
N LEU A 100 5.55 9.06 20.62
CA LEU A 100 5.19 7.75 21.15
C LEU A 100 5.96 6.58 20.50
N GLY A 101 6.65 6.83 19.39
CA GLY A 101 7.47 5.84 18.70
C GLY A 101 7.56 6.10 17.20
N GLU A 102 7.99 5.10 16.43
CA GLU A 102 8.14 5.19 14.98
C GLU A 102 7.06 4.38 14.24
N ASP A 103 6.30 5.06 13.38
CA ASP A 103 5.44 4.42 12.38
C ASP A 103 6.24 4.15 11.11
N THR A 104 6.04 2.99 10.51
CA THR A 104 6.69 2.65 9.23
C THR A 104 5.68 2.15 8.21
N PHE A 105 5.80 2.70 7.01
CA PHE A 105 5.11 2.25 5.82
C PHE A 105 6.14 1.81 4.78
N ALA A 106 5.88 0.70 4.10
CA ALA A 106 6.64 0.33 2.91
C ALA A 106 5.72 -0.25 1.84
N LEU A 107 6.10 -0.07 0.58
CA LEU A 107 5.53 -0.81 -0.54
C LEU A 107 6.64 -1.47 -1.34
N ASN A 108 6.32 -2.63 -1.89
CA ASN A 108 7.20 -3.36 -2.79
C ASN A 108 6.38 -3.92 -3.94
N TYR A 109 6.46 -3.27 -5.09
CA TYR A 109 5.80 -3.69 -6.32
C TYR A 109 6.87 -4.13 -7.32
N THR A 110 6.77 -5.33 -7.86
CA THR A 110 7.73 -5.89 -8.82
C THR A 110 7.01 -6.55 -9.98
N TYR A 111 7.63 -6.50 -11.16
CA TYR A 111 7.28 -7.38 -12.29
C TYR A 111 8.52 -8.11 -12.79
N LYS A 112 8.28 -9.30 -13.35
CA LYS A 112 9.30 -10.10 -14.03
C LYS A 112 8.68 -10.79 -15.23
N LEU A 113 9.31 -10.68 -16.41
CA LEU A 113 8.97 -11.43 -17.60
C LEU A 113 9.24 -12.91 -17.33
N VAL A 114 8.20 -13.74 -17.48
CA VAL A 114 8.27 -15.19 -17.27
C VAL A 114 8.11 -15.98 -18.56
N GLY A 115 7.62 -15.36 -19.63
CA GLY A 115 7.51 -16.03 -20.92
C GLY A 115 6.98 -15.14 -22.03
N LEU A 116 7.06 -15.68 -23.24
CA LEU A 116 6.47 -15.11 -24.45
C LEU A 116 5.51 -16.14 -25.03
N ARG A 117 4.33 -15.71 -25.48
CA ARG A 117 3.37 -16.56 -26.19
C ARG A 117 2.89 -15.86 -27.45
N VAL A 118 2.63 -16.61 -28.51
CA VAL A 118 1.95 -16.07 -29.70
C VAL A 118 0.45 -16.24 -29.51
N ASP A 119 -0.30 -15.15 -29.65
CA ASP A 119 -1.77 -15.18 -29.70
C ASP A 119 -2.18 -15.86 -31.02
N GLU A 120 -2.87 -17.00 -30.91
CA GLU A 120 -3.21 -17.87 -32.05
C GLU A 120 -4.16 -17.21 -33.05
N LEU A 121 -4.95 -16.22 -32.63
CA LEU A 121 -5.92 -15.54 -33.48
C LEU A 121 -5.32 -14.33 -34.19
N THR A 122 -4.39 -13.63 -33.54
CA THR A 122 -3.84 -12.36 -34.05
C THR A 122 -2.37 -12.45 -34.49
N GLY A 123 -1.69 -13.55 -34.19
CA GLY A 123 -0.25 -13.74 -34.43
C GLY A 123 0.65 -12.83 -33.58
N ARG A 124 0.09 -12.09 -32.62
CA ARG A 124 0.83 -11.11 -31.81
C ARG A 124 1.57 -11.78 -30.66
N ILE A 125 2.77 -11.26 -30.36
CA ILE A 125 3.53 -11.70 -29.18
C ILE A 125 2.90 -11.10 -27.91
N LEU A 126 2.56 -11.98 -26.98
CA LEU A 126 2.15 -11.71 -25.61
C LEU A 126 3.35 -11.84 -24.70
N ARG A 127 3.63 -10.79 -23.93
CA ARG A 127 4.68 -10.80 -22.89
C ARG A 127 4.01 -11.16 -21.56
N ILE A 128 4.39 -12.29 -20.97
CA ILE A 128 3.78 -12.81 -19.74
C ILE A 128 4.62 -12.39 -18.54
N TYR A 129 3.98 -11.80 -17.54
CA TYR A 129 4.62 -11.22 -16.37
C TYR A 129 4.08 -11.83 -15.08
N ALA A 130 5.01 -12.26 -14.22
CA ALA A 130 4.73 -12.44 -12.81
C ALA A 130 4.80 -11.07 -12.11
N VAL A 131 3.71 -10.67 -11.44
CA VAL A 131 3.59 -9.39 -10.74
C VAL A 131 3.36 -9.65 -9.26
N ASN A 132 4.20 -9.06 -8.42
CA ASN A 132 4.03 -9.08 -6.97
C ASN A 132 3.85 -7.66 -6.47
N ALA A 133 2.87 -7.41 -5.61
CA ALA A 133 2.64 -6.09 -5.06
C ALA A 133 2.14 -6.18 -3.61
N TYR A 134 2.94 -5.65 -2.69
CA TYR A 134 2.66 -5.67 -1.27
C TYR A 134 2.81 -4.28 -0.65
N GLN A 135 2.00 -4.00 0.34
CA GLN A 135 2.14 -2.87 1.26
C GLN A 135 2.33 -3.40 2.68
N TYR A 136 3.17 -2.73 3.44
CA TYR A 136 3.56 -3.10 4.79
C TYR A 136 3.32 -1.90 5.71
N PHE A 137 2.65 -2.14 6.82
CA PHE A 137 2.31 -1.13 7.82
C PHE A 137 2.75 -1.62 9.18
N LYS A 138 3.45 -0.78 9.94
CA LYS A 138 3.82 -1.09 11.32
C LYS A 138 3.65 0.15 12.18
N LEU A 139 2.87 -0.02 13.23
CA LEU A 139 2.69 0.96 14.29
C LEU A 139 3.74 0.71 15.38
N PRO A 140 4.15 1.73 16.14
CA PRO A 140 5.17 1.59 17.19
C PRO A 140 4.75 0.65 18.32
N MET A 141 3.44 0.57 18.58
CA MET A 141 2.88 -0.20 19.70
C MET A 141 2.86 -1.72 19.41
N TYR A 142 3.02 -2.11 18.15
CA TYR A 142 2.89 -3.50 17.72
C TYR A 142 4.26 -4.09 17.39
N ASN A 143 4.49 -5.31 17.83
CA ASN A 143 5.67 -6.10 17.48
C ASN A 143 5.56 -6.77 16.11
N TYR A 144 4.43 -6.63 15.42
CA TYR A 144 4.17 -7.23 14.12
C TYR A 144 3.99 -6.18 13.01
N THR A 145 4.18 -6.62 11.76
CA THR A 145 3.95 -5.82 10.56
C THR A 145 2.72 -6.36 9.83
N ILE A 146 1.80 -5.47 9.48
CA ILE A 146 0.63 -5.80 8.66
C ILE A 146 1.05 -5.78 7.20
N GLN A 147 1.04 -6.95 6.56
CA GLN A 147 1.27 -7.10 5.13
C GLN A 147 -0.06 -7.20 4.39
N ILE A 148 -0.23 -6.40 3.33
CA ILE A 148 -1.41 -6.41 2.47
C ILE A 148 -0.98 -6.65 1.03
N SER A 149 -1.52 -7.71 0.43
CA SER A 149 -1.38 -7.93 -1.02
C SER A 149 -2.25 -6.93 -1.79
N ILE A 150 -1.66 -6.28 -2.79
CA ILE A 150 -2.31 -5.26 -3.61
C ILE A 150 -2.49 -5.79 -5.02
N THR A 151 -3.69 -5.67 -5.56
CA THR A 151 -3.92 -5.88 -6.99
C THR A 151 -3.52 -4.61 -7.74
N LEU A 152 -2.57 -4.73 -8.66
CA LEU A 152 -2.25 -3.66 -9.61
C LEU A 152 -3.09 -3.85 -10.87
N GLN A 153 -3.92 -2.87 -11.18
CA GLN A 153 -4.74 -2.87 -12.38
C GLN A 153 -3.90 -2.44 -13.58
N PRO A 154 -3.72 -3.29 -14.59
CA PRO A 154 -3.10 -2.89 -15.85
C PRO A 154 -3.97 -1.88 -16.61
N LEU A 155 -3.34 -0.80 -17.09
CA LEU A 155 -3.93 0.26 -17.91
C LEU A 155 -3.51 0.15 -19.38
N CYS A 156 -3.10 -1.04 -19.80
CA CYS A 156 -2.70 -1.36 -21.17
C CYS A 156 -3.57 -2.50 -21.72
N PRO A 157 -3.58 -2.74 -23.05
CA PRO A 157 -4.15 -3.96 -23.60
C PRO A 157 -3.47 -5.19 -23.02
N HIS A 158 -4.24 -6.03 -22.31
CA HIS A 158 -3.72 -7.18 -21.60
C HIS A 158 -4.72 -8.34 -21.61
N ASP A 159 -4.25 -9.49 -21.13
CA ASP A 159 -5.02 -10.68 -20.84
C ASP A 159 -4.44 -11.34 -19.56
N TYR A 160 -5.03 -12.45 -19.12
CA TYR A 160 -4.47 -13.28 -18.06
C TYR A 160 -4.27 -14.71 -18.56
N VAL A 161 -3.04 -15.21 -18.45
CA VAL A 161 -2.70 -16.58 -18.82
C VAL A 161 -2.29 -17.30 -17.54
N ASN A 162 -3.09 -18.27 -17.10
CA ASN A 162 -2.88 -19.02 -15.86
C ASN A 162 -2.73 -18.13 -14.59
N GLY A 163 -3.38 -16.97 -14.59
CA GLY A 163 -3.31 -15.99 -13.49
C GLY A 163 -2.19 -14.95 -13.62
N ASP A 164 -1.24 -15.14 -14.53
CA ASP A 164 -0.19 -14.17 -14.82
C ASP A 164 -0.64 -13.12 -15.83
N LEU A 165 -0.08 -11.92 -15.73
CA LEU A 165 -0.41 -10.80 -16.60
C LEU A 165 0.21 -10.99 -17.99
N ALA A 166 -0.61 -11.07 -19.04
CA ALA A 166 -0.14 -11.11 -20.42
C ALA A 166 -0.35 -9.75 -21.10
N VAL A 167 0.72 -8.99 -21.33
CA VAL A 167 0.66 -7.70 -22.02
C VAL A 167 0.65 -7.91 -23.54
N ARG A 168 -0.30 -7.26 -24.23
CA ARG A 168 -0.43 -7.31 -25.69
C ARG A 168 0.38 -6.17 -26.33
N GLY A 169 1.29 -6.53 -27.23
CA GLY A 169 2.10 -5.57 -28.00
C GLY A 169 3.37 -5.10 -27.29
N LEU A 170 4.09 -4.20 -27.97
CA LEU A 170 5.44 -3.74 -27.58
C LEU A 170 5.44 -2.41 -26.81
N GLY A 171 4.29 -1.75 -26.66
CA GLY A 171 4.19 -0.50 -25.91
C GLY A 171 4.40 -0.67 -24.40
N PRO A 172 4.62 0.43 -23.66
CA PRO A 172 4.70 0.40 -22.22
C PRO A 172 3.36 0.00 -21.59
N CYS A 173 3.41 -0.72 -20.47
CA CYS A 173 2.22 -1.04 -19.68
C CYS A 173 2.32 -0.44 -18.28
N VAL A 174 1.33 0.36 -17.91
CA VAL A 174 1.23 0.95 -16.56
C VAL A 174 0.36 0.06 -15.70
N LEU A 175 0.88 -0.40 -14.57
CA LEU A 175 0.16 -1.14 -13.54
C LEU A 175 -0.13 -0.19 -12.38
N ALA A 176 -1.40 0.13 -12.13
CA ALA A 176 -1.81 1.10 -11.13
C ALA A 176 -2.55 0.45 -9.97
N ASP A 177 -2.22 0.81 -8.73
CA ASP A 177 -3.06 0.46 -7.60
C ASP A 177 -4.32 1.36 -7.52
N LYS A 178 -5.30 0.96 -6.73
CA LYS A 178 -6.58 1.69 -6.57
C LYS A 178 -6.44 3.10 -5.97
N TRP A 179 -5.24 3.50 -5.55
CA TRP A 179 -4.96 4.80 -4.95
C TRP A 179 -4.01 5.65 -5.81
N GLY A 180 -3.56 5.12 -6.95
CA GLY A 180 -2.82 5.85 -7.98
C GLY A 180 -1.30 5.72 -7.94
N LEU A 181 -0.72 4.81 -7.15
CA LEU A 181 0.70 4.43 -7.32
C LEU A 181 0.84 3.58 -8.58
N LYS A 182 1.91 3.80 -9.34
CA LYS A 182 2.08 3.22 -10.67
C LYS A 182 3.43 2.53 -10.79
N LEU A 183 3.40 1.28 -11.26
CA LEU A 183 4.58 0.52 -11.69
C LEU A 183 4.55 0.46 -13.22
N VAL A 184 5.63 0.87 -13.87
CA VAL A 184 5.69 0.91 -15.34
C VAL A 184 6.55 -0.24 -15.85
N ILE A 185 5.97 -1.04 -16.75
CA ILE A 185 6.69 -1.98 -17.61
C ILE A 185 7.03 -1.23 -18.89
N PRO A 186 8.32 -0.97 -19.19
CA PRO A 186 8.72 -0.32 -20.43
C PRO A 186 8.26 -1.06 -21.69
N GLY A 187 8.23 -0.32 -22.80
CA GLY A 187 8.16 -0.95 -24.11
C GLY A 187 9.39 -1.81 -24.37
N GLY A 188 9.21 -2.87 -25.17
CA GLY A 188 10.26 -3.77 -25.60
C GLY A 188 10.56 -3.60 -27.08
#